data_AF-A0A7K2CCW0-F1
#
_entry.id   AF-A0A7K2CCW0-F1
#
_cell.length_a   1.000
_cell.length_b   1.000
_cell.length_c   1.000
_cell.angle_alpha   90.00
_cell.angle_beta   90.00
_cell.angle_gamma   90.00
#
_symmetry.space_group_name_H-M   'P 1'
#
loop_
_entity.id
_entity.type
_entity.pdbx_description
1 polymer ?
#
loop_
_entity_poly.entity_id
_entity_poly.type
_entity_poly.pdbx_seq_one_letter_code
_entity_poly.pdbx_strand_id
1 'polypeptide(L)'
;MDGMQAVLLLLSTFGAGLSIAWLISYLNARSTLNQARQKASSILTLAEEESESLREKVIIDAKSTLDHERSELGSNKAALNQEREALERDKRRLRLKSDRQRKKLNNRNRRLTKKQDVLLEATQIIELLQKESEKVNHETEKLHTEVARLSKDASQRLDRLDAQKRGLDSREARVKALTHELVHKLEGISDLTQDEARQHLREELIEKAREDISLELVELRDQAQITAKEEACKVILTTMQRLASDEAESHSVSVVPITSEDIKGRVIGREGRNVIAFEAATGVDLLVDDTPGAIVVSSFDPYRREVARTALSNLIRDGRIHPASIERFVAKAEETLTDEIHRTGERTLLDLKLRGMHKELVSIVGKMKYRTSYGQNLLNHSIQVANLCSIMASEMGLDSRMARRSGLLHDIGKVLQESNDQPHALVGMEYCKRYGEHHLICNAVGSHHDETEMTSLYAPIVQVCDAISGARPGARHIRRDEYIERLQDMEAIAMSFDGVSMAYAIQGGRELRVIVQYSKVSDERTRELAVNISTRIQDELTYPGQVNVTVIRELRKTSVAR
;
A
#
# COMPACT_ATOMS: atom_id res chain seq x y z
N MET A 1 0.47 -4.00 -164.84
CA MET A 1 0.14 -5.23 -164.10
C MET A 1 0.67 -5.05 -162.68
N ASP A 2 -0.08 -4.92 -161.59
CA ASP A 2 -1.52 -4.84 -161.33
C ASP A 2 -1.71 -3.99 -160.06
N GLY A 3 -2.73 -3.12 -160.03
CA GLY A 3 -3.02 -2.21 -158.90
C GLY A 3 -3.30 -2.89 -157.56
N MET A 4 -3.39 -4.23 -157.52
CA MET A 4 -3.64 -5.00 -156.31
C MET A 4 -2.42 -5.11 -155.38
N GLN A 5 -1.19 -5.08 -155.90
CA GLN A 5 0.03 -5.15 -155.07
C GLN A 5 0.30 -3.83 -154.32
N ALA A 6 0.00 -2.68 -154.92
CA ALA A 6 0.18 -1.38 -154.26
C ALA A 6 -0.80 -1.17 -153.09
N VAL A 7 -2.03 -1.69 -153.21
CA VAL A 7 -3.05 -1.61 -152.14
C VAL A 7 -2.68 -2.52 -150.95
N LEU A 8 -2.18 -3.72 -151.20
CA LEU A 8 -1.71 -4.64 -150.14
C LEU A 8 -0.48 -4.09 -149.40
N LEU A 9 0.45 -3.45 -150.11
CA LEU A 9 1.64 -2.84 -149.49
C LEU A 9 1.25 -1.62 -148.64
N LEU A 10 0.34 -0.77 -149.13
CA LEU A 10 -0.21 0.35 -148.36
C LEU A 10 -0.96 -0.12 -147.10
N LEU A 11 -1.81 -1.15 -147.20
CA LEU A 11 -2.51 -1.73 -146.05
C LEU A 11 -1.55 -2.34 -145.02
N SER A 12 -0.46 -3.00 -145.47
CA SER A 12 0.55 -3.56 -144.56
C SER A 12 1.33 -2.47 -143.82
N THR A 13 1.71 -1.39 -144.51
CA THR A 13 2.42 -0.26 -143.91
C THR A 13 1.53 0.54 -142.95
N PHE A 14 0.24 0.66 -143.27
CA PHE A 14 -0.75 1.31 -142.41
C PHE A 14 -1.05 0.47 -141.16
N GLY A 15 -1.17 -0.85 -141.30
CA GLY A 15 -1.33 -1.77 -140.18
C GLY A 15 -0.10 -1.81 -139.26
N ALA A 16 1.11 -1.79 -139.82
CA ALA A 16 2.34 -1.70 -139.03
C ALA A 16 2.45 -0.35 -138.31
N GLY A 17 2.09 0.75 -138.97
CA GLY A 17 2.03 2.09 -138.36
C GLY A 17 1.05 2.18 -137.19
N LEU A 18 -0.16 1.62 -137.35
CA LEU A 18 -1.17 1.54 -136.28
C LEU A 18 -0.69 0.68 -135.11
N SER A 19 0.00 -0.42 -135.38
CA SER A 19 0.51 -1.33 -134.35
C SER A 19 1.62 -0.66 -133.52
N ILE A 20 2.53 0.06 -134.18
CA ILE A 20 3.60 0.82 -133.52
C ILE A 20 3.02 2.00 -132.73
N ALA A 21 2.06 2.74 -133.30
CA ALA A 21 1.38 3.84 -132.61
C ALA A 21 0.60 3.35 -131.37
N TRP A 22 -0.08 2.21 -131.48
CA TRP A 22 -0.76 1.57 -130.35
C TRP A 22 0.24 1.11 -129.28
N LEU A 23 1.38 0.52 -129.67
CA LEU A 23 2.41 0.08 -128.74
C LEU A 23 3.06 1.26 -127.99
N ILE A 24 3.39 2.35 -128.69
CA ILE A 24 3.93 3.57 -128.08
C ILE A 24 2.88 4.20 -127.14
N SER A 25 1.62 4.28 -127.56
CA SER A 25 0.52 4.79 -126.73
C SER A 25 0.30 3.91 -125.49
N TYR A 26 0.35 2.58 -125.65
CA TYR A 26 0.22 1.61 -124.56
C TYR A 26 1.38 1.72 -123.56
N LEU A 27 2.63 1.85 -124.04
CA LEU A 27 3.80 2.03 -123.18
C LEU A 27 3.78 3.38 -122.47
N ASN A 28 3.37 4.46 -123.14
CA ASN A 28 3.21 5.78 -122.52
C ASN A 28 2.09 5.79 -121.48
N ALA A 29 0.94 5.18 -121.77
CA ALA A 29 -0.17 5.02 -120.82
C ALA A 29 0.24 4.19 -119.61
N ARG A 30 1.02 3.12 -119.80
CA ARG A 30 1.54 2.28 -118.72
C ARG A 30 2.60 3.00 -117.88
N SER A 31 3.48 3.79 -118.52
CA SER A 31 4.47 4.63 -117.83
C SER A 31 3.81 5.72 -116.99
N THR A 32 2.84 6.44 -117.56
CA THR A 32 2.05 7.45 -116.84
C THR A 32 1.22 6.84 -115.71
N LEU A 33 0.62 5.66 -115.90
CA LEU A 33 -0.04 4.91 -114.83
C LEU A 33 0.91 4.52 -113.69
N ASN A 34 2.12 4.07 -114.03
CA ASN A 34 3.12 3.71 -113.02
C ASN A 34 3.60 4.95 -112.25
N GLN A 35 3.84 6.07 -112.93
CA GLN A 35 4.18 7.34 -112.27
C GLN A 35 3.04 7.86 -111.39
N ALA A 36 1.78 7.75 -111.85
CA ALA A 36 0.60 8.12 -111.07
C ALA A 36 0.45 7.22 -109.83
N ARG A 37 0.68 5.91 -109.97
CA ARG A 37 0.69 4.96 -108.84
C ARG A 37 1.81 5.26 -107.85
N GLN A 38 3.01 5.58 -108.33
CA GLN A 38 4.13 5.92 -107.46
C GLN A 38 3.87 7.22 -106.69
N LYS A 39 3.31 8.25 -107.34
CA LYS A 39 2.88 9.49 -106.67
C LYS A 39 1.75 9.25 -105.67
N ALA A 40 0.75 8.44 -106.03
CA ALA A 40 -0.33 8.07 -105.11
C ALA A 40 0.21 7.31 -103.89
N SER A 41 1.14 6.37 -104.10
CA SER A 41 1.81 5.65 -103.02
C SER A 41 2.63 6.59 -102.13
N SER A 42 3.38 7.53 -102.70
CA SER A 42 4.16 8.48 -101.89
C SER A 42 3.28 9.44 -101.08
N ILE A 43 2.12 9.85 -101.64
CA ILE A 43 1.16 10.69 -100.93
C ILE A 43 0.51 9.90 -99.79
N LEU A 44 0.16 8.63 -100.02
CA LEU A 44 -0.37 7.76 -98.98
C LEU A 44 0.64 7.53 -97.85
N THR A 45 1.90 7.24 -98.17
CA THR A 45 2.94 7.06 -97.14
C THR A 45 3.21 8.36 -96.36
N LEU A 46 3.25 9.51 -97.03
CA LEU A 46 3.40 10.81 -96.35
C LEU A 46 2.19 11.12 -95.46
N ALA A 47 0.98 10.83 -95.91
CA ALA A 47 -0.23 11.01 -95.11
C ALA A 47 -0.30 10.04 -93.92
N GLU A 48 0.19 8.81 -94.07
CA GLU A 48 0.34 7.84 -92.99
C GLU A 48 1.36 8.31 -91.94
N GLU A 49 2.56 8.74 -92.36
CA GLU A 49 3.60 9.28 -91.47
C GLU A 49 3.13 10.54 -90.73
N GLU A 50 2.45 11.45 -91.42
CA GLU A 50 1.90 12.67 -90.81
C GLU A 50 0.78 12.34 -89.81
N SER A 51 -0.08 11.38 -90.13
CA SER A 51 -1.14 10.88 -89.24
C SER A 51 -0.56 10.20 -87.99
N GLU A 52 0.48 9.39 -88.14
CA GLU A 52 1.18 8.75 -87.01
C GLU A 52 1.85 9.80 -86.12
N SER A 53 2.57 10.76 -86.71
CA SER A 53 3.19 11.87 -85.99
C SER A 53 2.16 12.71 -85.22
N LEU A 54 1.00 13.00 -85.83
CA LEU A 54 -0.07 13.75 -85.18
C LEU A 54 -0.68 12.95 -84.02
N ARG A 55 -0.92 11.65 -84.22
CA ARG A 55 -1.43 10.74 -83.16
C ARG A 55 -0.46 10.67 -81.99
N GLU A 56 0.83 10.53 -82.26
CA GLU A 56 1.86 10.46 -81.23
C GLU A 56 1.92 11.76 -80.43
N LYS A 57 1.89 12.93 -81.09
CA LYS A 57 1.82 14.23 -80.42
C LYS A 57 0.58 14.36 -79.53
N VAL A 58 -0.59 14.00 -80.03
CA VAL A 58 -1.85 14.06 -79.24
C VAL A 58 -1.78 13.14 -78.02
N ILE A 59 -1.18 11.95 -78.15
CA ILE A 59 -1.00 11.02 -77.03
C ILE A 59 -0.01 11.57 -76.01
N ILE A 60 1.09 12.17 -76.45
CA ILE A 60 2.09 12.78 -75.56
C ILE A 60 1.49 13.95 -74.80
N ASP A 61 0.80 14.86 -75.49
CA ASP A 61 0.15 16.02 -74.86
C ASP A 61 -0.91 15.55 -73.85
N ALA A 62 -1.77 14.59 -74.22
CA ALA A 62 -2.77 14.03 -73.31
C ALA A 62 -2.16 13.31 -72.09
N LYS A 63 -1.01 12.65 -72.25
CA LYS A 63 -0.27 12.06 -71.12
C LYS A 63 0.32 13.15 -70.22
N SER A 64 0.91 14.18 -70.80
CA SER A 64 1.53 15.28 -70.05
C SER A 64 0.52 16.04 -69.20
N THR A 65 -0.69 16.28 -69.72
CA THR A 65 -1.78 16.93 -68.98
C THR A 65 -2.30 16.04 -67.87
N LEU A 66 -2.49 14.74 -68.13
CA LEU A 66 -2.89 13.76 -67.11
C LEU A 66 -1.86 13.64 -65.97
N ASP A 67 -0.57 13.63 -66.30
CA ASP A 67 0.49 13.54 -65.29
C ASP A 67 0.57 14.82 -64.45
N HIS A 68 0.34 15.99 -65.09
CA HIS A 68 0.24 17.26 -64.39
C HIS A 68 -0.94 17.28 -63.40
N GLU A 69 -2.15 16.92 -63.85
CA GLU A 69 -3.34 16.82 -63.00
C GLU A 69 -3.17 15.80 -61.87
N ARG A 70 -2.55 14.65 -62.14
CA ARG A 70 -2.23 13.64 -61.12
C ARG A 70 -1.25 14.16 -60.07
N SER A 71 -0.24 14.92 -60.49
CA SER A 71 0.72 15.54 -59.58
C SER A 71 0.05 16.59 -58.70
N GLU A 72 -0.79 17.45 -59.27
CA GLU A 72 -1.56 18.44 -58.49
C GLU A 72 -2.53 17.78 -57.50
N LEU A 73 -3.27 16.74 -57.92
CA LEU A 73 -4.14 15.97 -57.03
C LEU A 73 -3.35 15.26 -55.92
N GLY A 74 -2.16 14.73 -56.24
CA GLY A 74 -1.26 14.13 -55.27
C GLY A 74 -0.79 15.14 -54.21
N SER A 75 -0.38 16.33 -54.65
CA SER A 75 0.03 17.45 -53.78
C SER A 75 -1.12 17.93 -52.89
N ASN A 76 -2.30 18.17 -53.47
CA ASN A 76 -3.49 18.59 -52.73
C ASN A 76 -3.94 17.54 -51.70
N LYS A 77 -3.90 16.25 -52.06
CA LYS A 77 -4.22 15.16 -51.14
C LYS A 77 -3.21 15.05 -50.00
N ALA A 78 -1.93 15.27 -50.28
CA ALA A 78 -0.89 15.30 -49.25
C ALA A 78 -1.08 16.48 -48.28
N ALA A 79 -1.35 17.69 -48.79
CA ALA A 79 -1.65 18.86 -47.99
C ALA A 79 -2.88 18.65 -47.08
N LEU A 80 -3.95 18.08 -47.63
CA LEU A 80 -5.20 17.82 -46.90
C LEU A 80 -5.02 16.75 -45.80
N ASN A 81 -4.20 15.73 -46.06
CA ASN A 81 -3.83 14.74 -45.04
C ASN A 81 -3.00 15.37 -43.92
N GLN A 82 -2.04 16.23 -44.26
CA GLN A 82 -1.20 16.92 -43.27
C GLN A 82 -2.04 17.85 -42.37
N GLU A 83 -3.00 18.57 -42.96
CA GLU A 83 -3.94 19.41 -42.22
C GLU A 83 -4.84 18.58 -41.30
N ARG A 84 -5.34 17.44 -41.78
CA ARG A 84 -6.16 16.51 -40.99
C ARG A 84 -5.39 15.93 -39.80
N GLU A 85 -4.12 15.58 -40.00
CA GLU A 85 -3.25 15.14 -38.90
C GLU A 85 -2.98 16.24 -37.88
N ALA A 86 -2.77 17.49 -38.32
CA ALA A 86 -2.59 18.62 -37.43
C ALA A 86 -3.84 18.87 -36.57
N LEU A 87 -5.02 18.82 -37.19
CA LEU A 87 -6.32 18.92 -36.51
C LEU A 87 -6.54 17.81 -35.46
N GLU A 88 -6.19 16.56 -35.78
CA GLU A 88 -6.27 15.45 -34.82
C GLU A 88 -5.30 15.63 -33.65
N ARG A 89 -4.08 16.09 -33.89
CA ARG A 89 -3.11 16.41 -32.83
C ARG A 89 -3.63 17.51 -31.91
N ASP A 90 -4.23 18.56 -32.47
CA ASP A 90 -4.80 19.66 -31.68
C ASP A 90 -6.05 19.23 -30.88
N LYS A 91 -6.94 18.44 -31.48
CA LYS A 91 -8.07 17.82 -30.76
C LYS A 91 -7.58 16.96 -29.59
N ARG A 92 -6.55 16.14 -29.79
CA ARG A 92 -5.95 15.32 -28.72
C ARG A 92 -5.36 16.18 -27.62
N ARG A 93 -4.65 17.27 -27.96
CA ARG A 93 -4.10 18.23 -26.99
C ARG A 93 -5.19 18.90 -26.16
N LEU A 94 -6.28 19.32 -26.80
CA LEU A 94 -7.43 19.93 -26.12
C LEU A 94 -8.14 18.94 -25.18
N ARG A 95 -8.34 17.69 -25.61
CA ARG A 95 -8.90 16.62 -24.75
C ARG A 95 -8.04 16.38 -23.52
N LEU A 96 -6.72 16.24 -23.69
CA LEU A 96 -5.78 16.05 -22.57
C LEU A 96 -5.80 17.24 -21.59
N LYS A 97 -5.91 18.48 -22.11
CA LYS A 97 -6.02 19.67 -21.27
C LYS A 97 -7.34 19.68 -20.47
N SER A 98 -8.45 19.33 -21.12
CA SER A 98 -9.77 19.19 -20.48
C SER A 98 -9.78 18.11 -19.41
N ASP A 99 -9.23 16.92 -19.68
CA ASP A 99 -9.15 15.82 -18.72
C ASP A 99 -8.27 16.17 -17.51
N ARG A 100 -7.15 16.85 -17.73
CA ARG A 100 -6.31 17.37 -16.63
C ARG A 100 -7.08 18.37 -15.77
N GLN A 101 -7.83 19.28 -16.38
CA GLN A 101 -8.63 20.27 -15.66
C GLN A 101 -9.77 19.62 -14.88
N ARG A 102 -10.46 18.63 -15.46
CA ARG A 102 -11.50 17.84 -14.81
C ARG A 102 -10.95 17.01 -13.64
N LYS A 103 -9.79 16.37 -13.79
CA LYS A 103 -9.11 15.66 -12.69
C LYS A 103 -8.72 16.61 -11.55
N LYS A 104 -8.19 17.80 -11.86
CA LYS A 104 -7.89 18.83 -10.86
C LYS A 104 -9.15 19.29 -10.13
N LEU A 105 -10.24 19.52 -10.85
CA LEU A 105 -11.53 19.93 -10.27
C LEU A 105 -12.11 18.84 -9.37
N ASN A 106 -12.11 17.57 -9.81
CA ASN A 106 -12.58 16.44 -9.00
C ASN A 106 -11.75 16.26 -7.72
N ASN A 107 -10.43 16.39 -7.82
CA ASN A 107 -9.56 16.33 -6.64
C ASN A 107 -9.81 17.50 -5.67
N ARG A 108 -10.07 18.70 -6.21
CA ARG A 108 -10.44 19.86 -5.39
C ARG A 108 -11.80 19.65 -4.71
N ASN A 109 -12.81 19.17 -5.43
CA ASN A 109 -14.13 18.87 -4.86
C ASN A 109 -14.05 17.78 -3.79
N ARG A 110 -13.28 16.70 -4.02
CA ARG A 110 -13.08 15.64 -3.01
C ARG A 110 -12.37 16.16 -1.76
N ARG A 111 -11.46 17.12 -1.89
CA ARG A 111 -10.82 17.78 -0.73
C ARG A 111 -11.80 18.69 0.01
N LEU A 112 -12.68 19.38 -0.71
CA LEU A 112 -13.70 20.24 -0.12
C LEU A 112 -14.76 19.43 0.63
N THR A 113 -15.26 18.34 0.05
CA THR A 113 -16.23 17.46 0.74
C THR A 113 -15.62 16.88 2.01
N LYS A 114 -14.40 16.33 1.95
CA LYS A 114 -13.70 15.85 3.16
C LYS A 114 -13.53 16.92 4.23
N LYS A 115 -13.21 18.16 3.85
CA LYS A 115 -13.12 19.28 4.80
C LYS A 115 -14.48 19.62 5.41
N GLN A 116 -15.55 19.52 4.63
CA GLN A 116 -16.91 19.78 5.06
C GLN A 116 -17.39 18.70 6.05
N ASP A 117 -17.07 17.43 5.78
CA ASP A 117 -17.37 16.30 6.67
C ASP A 117 -16.66 16.48 8.02
N VAL A 118 -15.36 16.79 8.02
CA VAL A 118 -14.58 17.06 9.24
C VAL A 118 -15.12 18.26 10.02
N LEU A 119 -15.56 19.32 9.32
CA LEU A 119 -16.18 20.48 9.96
C LEU A 119 -17.50 20.11 10.62
N LEU A 120 -18.31 19.27 9.97
CA LEU A 120 -19.59 18.81 10.50
C LEU A 120 -19.39 17.98 11.78
N GLU A 121 -18.44 17.04 11.75
CA GLU A 121 -18.04 16.24 12.92
C GLU A 121 -17.53 17.13 14.06
N ALA A 122 -16.66 18.09 13.76
CA ALA A 122 -16.16 19.04 14.76
C ALA A 122 -17.29 19.87 15.40
N THR A 123 -18.27 20.33 14.61
CA THR A 123 -19.43 21.05 15.14
C THR A 123 -20.30 20.17 16.04
N GLN A 124 -20.52 18.91 15.68
CA GLN A 124 -21.29 17.97 16.52
C GLN A 124 -20.58 17.70 17.86
N ILE A 125 -19.25 17.55 17.84
CA ILE A 125 -18.45 17.36 19.06
C ILE A 125 -18.55 18.61 19.96
N ILE A 126 -18.46 19.81 19.39
CA ILE A 126 -18.60 21.05 20.18
C ILE A 126 -19.97 21.14 20.84
N GLU A 127 -21.05 20.78 20.13
CA GLU A 127 -22.41 20.79 20.68
C GLU A 127 -22.59 19.76 21.81
N LEU A 128 -22.00 18.56 21.67
CA LEU A 128 -21.97 17.55 22.74
C LEU A 128 -21.20 18.04 23.97
N LEU A 129 -20.03 18.64 23.77
CA LEU A 129 -19.21 19.19 24.85
C LEU A 129 -19.90 20.35 25.58
N GLN A 130 -20.63 21.21 24.86
CA GLN A 130 -21.43 22.27 25.48
C GLN A 130 -22.54 21.69 26.37
N LYS A 131 -23.26 20.68 25.86
CA LYS A 131 -24.32 20.01 26.62
C LYS A 131 -23.79 19.28 27.86
N GLU A 132 -22.60 18.71 27.78
CA GLU A 132 -21.94 18.07 28.91
C GLU A 132 -21.44 19.11 29.93
N SER A 133 -20.86 20.21 29.47
CA SER A 133 -20.46 21.34 30.33
C SER A 133 -21.65 21.93 31.08
N GLU A 134 -22.83 22.05 30.45
CA GLU A 134 -24.04 22.52 31.12
C GLU A 134 -24.51 21.57 32.22
N LYS A 135 -24.43 20.25 32.00
CA LYS A 135 -24.75 19.25 33.02
C LYS A 135 -23.79 19.33 34.21
N VAL A 136 -22.49 19.43 33.95
CA VAL A 136 -21.46 19.56 34.98
C VAL A 136 -21.66 20.85 35.78
N ASN A 137 -21.96 21.97 35.13
CA ASN A 137 -22.27 23.23 35.80
C ASN A 137 -23.52 23.09 36.70
N HIS A 138 -24.56 22.41 36.24
CA HIS A 138 -25.75 22.19 37.04
C HIS A 138 -25.52 21.26 38.24
N GLU A 139 -24.69 20.22 38.09
CA GLU A 139 -24.29 19.33 39.19
C GLU A 139 -23.39 20.03 40.21
N THR A 140 -22.43 20.84 39.74
CA THR A 140 -21.55 21.61 40.62
C THR A 140 -22.31 22.66 41.42
N GLU A 141 -23.34 23.27 40.85
CA GLU A 141 -24.23 24.21 41.55
C GLU A 141 -25.09 23.50 42.62
N LYS A 142 -25.60 22.29 42.32
CA LYS A 142 -26.26 21.43 43.32
C LYS A 142 -25.31 21.02 44.45
N LEU A 143 -24.08 20.65 44.13
CA LEU A 143 -23.08 20.31 45.14
C LEU A 143 -22.71 21.53 45.99
N HIS A 144 -22.57 22.71 45.39
CA HIS A 144 -22.30 23.95 46.14
C HIS A 144 -23.43 24.28 47.13
N THR A 145 -24.69 24.13 46.70
CA THR A 145 -25.84 24.35 47.58
C THR A 145 -25.94 23.32 48.70
N GLU A 146 -25.65 22.05 48.42
CA GLU A 146 -25.60 20.98 49.43
C GLU A 146 -24.46 21.21 50.43
N VAL A 147 -23.25 21.57 49.95
CA VAL A 147 -22.09 21.90 50.79
C VAL A 147 -22.37 23.12 51.65
N ALA A 148 -23.00 24.16 51.12
CA ALA A 148 -23.40 25.33 51.90
C ALA A 148 -24.41 24.96 52.99
N ARG A 149 -25.35 24.06 52.70
CA ARG A 149 -26.32 23.54 53.68
C ARG A 149 -25.62 22.74 54.77
N LEU A 150 -24.75 21.80 54.40
CA LEU A 150 -23.98 20.97 55.33
C LEU A 150 -23.03 21.80 56.18
N SER A 151 -22.38 22.82 55.60
CA SER A 151 -21.51 23.74 56.35
C SER A 151 -22.30 24.53 57.38
N LYS A 152 -23.52 24.97 57.06
CA LYS A 152 -24.41 25.65 58.01
C LYS A 152 -24.87 24.69 59.12
N ASP A 153 -25.22 23.46 58.78
CA ASP A 153 -25.65 22.44 59.75
C ASP A 153 -24.48 22.01 60.67
N ALA A 154 -23.27 21.90 60.11
CA ALA A 154 -22.03 21.67 60.85
C ALA A 154 -21.70 22.83 61.79
N SER A 155 -21.85 24.08 61.36
CA SER A 155 -21.69 25.25 62.22
C SER A 155 -22.69 25.25 63.37
N GLN A 156 -23.96 24.92 63.11
CA GLN A 156 -24.98 24.82 64.17
C GLN A 156 -24.71 23.67 65.13
N ARG A 157 -24.18 22.54 64.62
CA ARG A 157 -23.72 21.43 65.47
C ARG A 157 -22.51 21.83 66.31
N LEU A 158 -21.55 22.56 65.75
CA LEU A 158 -20.40 23.10 66.48
C LEU A 158 -20.85 24.04 67.60
N ASP A 159 -21.78 24.96 67.33
CA ASP A 159 -22.32 25.86 68.35
C ASP A 159 -23.06 25.09 69.45
N ARG A 160 -23.83 24.05 69.08
CA ARG A 160 -24.49 23.16 70.05
C ARG A 160 -23.48 22.35 70.87
N LEU A 161 -22.42 21.84 70.22
CA LEU A 161 -21.35 21.11 70.88
C LEU A 161 -20.54 22.01 71.80
N ASP A 162 -20.29 23.27 71.43
CA ASP A 162 -19.63 24.25 72.28
C ASP A 162 -20.51 24.65 73.48
N ALA A 163 -21.83 24.78 73.28
CA ALA A 163 -22.76 24.98 74.38
C ALA A 163 -22.82 23.77 75.31
N GLN A 164 -22.85 22.55 74.74
CA GLN A 164 -22.75 21.31 75.49
C GLN A 164 -21.41 21.17 76.20
N LYS A 165 -20.30 21.59 75.57
CA LYS A 165 -18.95 21.57 76.12
C LYS A 165 -18.85 22.53 77.28
N ARG A 166 -19.33 23.77 77.17
CA ARG A 166 -19.42 24.70 78.32
C ARG A 166 -20.31 24.15 79.44
N GLY A 167 -21.41 23.48 79.08
CA GLY A 167 -22.28 22.80 80.03
C GLY A 167 -21.60 21.60 80.70
N LEU A 168 -20.79 20.86 79.95
CA LEU A 168 -19.97 19.74 80.40
C LEU A 168 -18.80 20.24 81.24
N ASP A 169 -18.13 21.33 80.89
CA ASP A 169 -17.05 21.96 81.65
C ASP A 169 -17.58 22.49 82.99
N SER A 170 -18.79 23.07 83.00
CA SER A 170 -19.50 23.44 84.23
C SER A 170 -19.86 22.23 85.07
N ARG A 171 -20.38 21.16 84.42
CA ARG A 171 -20.62 19.87 85.07
C ARG A 171 -19.33 19.20 85.53
N GLU A 172 -18.22 19.33 84.81
CA GLU A 172 -16.93 18.74 85.08
C GLU A 172 -16.25 19.51 86.21
N ALA A 173 -16.41 20.82 86.29
CA ALA A 173 -16.01 21.60 87.45
C ALA A 173 -16.84 21.20 88.68
N ARG A 174 -18.15 20.99 88.51
CA ARG A 174 -19.04 20.54 89.59
C ARG A 174 -18.80 19.08 89.99
N VAL A 175 -18.51 18.22 89.03
CA VAL A 175 -18.11 16.82 89.22
C VAL A 175 -16.75 16.82 89.85
N LYS A 176 -15.71 17.50 89.35
CA LYS A 176 -14.41 17.65 90.04
C LYS A 176 -14.54 18.15 91.46
N ALA A 177 -15.43 19.10 91.76
CA ALA A 177 -15.72 19.51 93.13
C ALA A 177 -16.36 18.35 93.94
N LEU A 178 -17.38 17.69 93.40
CA LEU A 178 -18.01 16.50 93.99
C LEU A 178 -17.06 15.31 94.09
N THR A 179 -16.15 15.12 93.15
CA THR A 179 -15.16 14.04 93.03
C THR A 179 -14.01 14.35 93.96
N HIS A 180 -13.67 15.61 94.22
CA HIS A 180 -12.76 15.97 95.29
C HIS A 180 -13.41 15.67 96.65
N GLU A 181 -14.71 15.95 96.79
CA GLU A 181 -15.50 15.55 97.96
C GLU A 181 -15.70 14.03 98.08
N LEU A 182 -15.82 13.32 96.96
CA LEU A 182 -15.99 11.86 96.88
C LEU A 182 -14.67 11.14 97.03
N VAL A 183 -13.56 11.67 96.50
CA VAL A 183 -12.19 11.18 96.71
C VAL A 183 -11.83 11.38 98.17
N HIS A 184 -12.18 12.50 98.80
CA HIS A 184 -12.04 12.66 100.26
C HIS A 184 -12.92 11.67 101.07
N LYS A 185 -13.99 11.11 100.46
CA LYS A 185 -14.84 10.06 101.05
C LYS A 185 -14.44 8.63 100.64
N LEU A 186 -13.77 8.45 99.50
CA LEU A 186 -13.34 7.19 98.88
C LEU A 186 -11.88 6.85 99.19
N GLU A 187 -11.06 7.85 99.54
CA GLU A 187 -9.79 7.70 100.29
C GLU A 187 -10.03 7.01 101.63
N GLY A 188 -11.29 6.91 102.07
CA GLY A 188 -11.71 6.06 103.19
C GLY A 188 -12.30 4.70 102.82
N ILE A 189 -12.59 4.38 101.54
CA ILE A 189 -13.47 3.22 101.19
C ILE A 189 -13.02 2.35 100.00
N SER A 190 -12.06 2.71 99.14
CA SER A 190 -11.68 1.81 98.02
C SER A 190 -10.24 1.31 98.07
N ASP A 191 -10.09 -0.01 98.29
CA ASP A 191 -8.85 -0.80 98.20
C ASP A 191 -8.33 -0.97 96.75
N LEU A 192 -8.25 0.11 95.97
CA LEU A 192 -7.57 0.13 94.67
C LEU A 192 -6.63 1.34 94.62
N THR A 193 -5.39 1.13 94.17
CA THR A 193 -4.41 2.21 94.13
C THR A 193 -4.66 3.13 92.93
N GLN A 194 -4.41 4.43 93.10
CA GLN A 194 -4.63 5.47 92.07
C GLN A 194 -3.91 5.16 90.75
N ASP A 195 -2.80 4.45 90.82
CA ASP A 195 -1.98 4.08 89.66
C ASP A 195 -2.59 2.93 88.85
N GLU A 196 -3.25 1.96 89.49
CA GLU A 196 -3.91 0.84 88.79
C GLU A 196 -5.10 1.30 87.96
N ALA A 197 -5.90 2.23 88.47
CA ALA A 197 -7.04 2.80 87.73
C ALA A 197 -6.60 3.65 86.51
N ARG A 198 -5.48 4.38 86.63
CA ARG A 198 -4.89 5.14 85.52
C ARG A 198 -4.32 4.25 84.44
N GLN A 199 -3.73 3.11 84.83
CA GLN A 199 -3.16 2.15 83.90
C GLN A 199 -4.26 1.49 83.05
N HIS A 200 -5.33 1.03 83.69
CA HIS A 200 -6.46 0.40 82.99
C HIS A 200 -7.13 1.33 81.97
N LEU A 201 -7.38 2.60 82.35
CA LEU A 201 -7.98 3.58 81.44
C LEU A 201 -7.07 3.90 80.24
N ARG A 202 -5.75 3.90 80.45
CA ARG A 202 -4.78 4.17 79.40
C ARG A 202 -4.74 3.03 78.39
N GLU A 203 -4.80 1.78 78.85
CA GLU A 203 -4.83 0.60 77.98
C GLU A 203 -6.10 0.56 77.13
N GLU A 204 -7.25 0.88 77.72
CA GLU A 204 -8.54 0.93 77.01
C GLU A 204 -8.56 2.00 75.91
N LEU A 205 -7.98 3.17 76.17
CA LEU A 205 -7.87 4.25 75.18
C LEU A 205 -6.91 3.91 74.03
N ILE A 206 -5.82 3.19 74.32
CA ILE A 206 -4.85 2.76 73.31
C ILE A 206 -5.48 1.72 72.38
N GLU A 207 -6.22 0.74 72.92
CA GLU A 207 -6.90 -0.27 72.10
C GLU A 207 -7.99 0.36 71.23
N LYS A 208 -8.78 1.29 71.77
CA LYS A 208 -9.81 1.99 70.99
C LYS A 208 -9.21 2.84 69.85
N ALA A 209 -8.10 3.53 70.11
CA ALA A 209 -7.39 4.28 69.08
C ALA A 209 -6.79 3.37 67.99
N ARG A 210 -6.36 2.15 68.34
CA ARG A 210 -5.87 1.15 67.36
C ARG A 210 -6.99 0.65 66.46
N GLU A 211 -8.17 0.39 67.01
CA GLU A 211 -9.34 -0.02 66.20
C GLU A 211 -9.78 1.11 65.25
N ASP A 212 -9.87 2.35 65.72
CA ASP A 212 -10.30 3.50 64.91
C ASP A 212 -9.33 3.78 63.74
N ILE A 213 -8.01 3.72 63.99
CA ILE A 213 -6.97 3.94 62.96
C ILE A 213 -6.96 2.80 61.92
N SER A 214 -7.37 1.58 62.31
CA SER A 214 -7.33 0.42 61.41
C SER A 214 -8.29 0.55 60.22
N LEU A 215 -9.49 1.11 60.45
CA LEU A 215 -10.49 1.34 59.40
C LEU A 215 -10.06 2.49 58.48
N GLU A 216 -9.56 3.58 59.05
CA GLU A 216 -9.08 4.74 58.30
C GLU A 216 -7.86 4.38 57.43
N LEU A 217 -6.97 3.50 57.90
CA LEU A 217 -5.84 2.98 57.11
C LEU A 217 -6.29 2.14 55.91
N VAL A 218 -7.34 1.33 56.07
CA VAL A 218 -7.88 0.51 54.96
C VAL A 218 -8.52 1.42 53.92
N GLU A 219 -9.34 2.38 54.34
CA GLU A 219 -9.95 3.37 53.44
C GLU A 219 -8.89 4.20 52.69
N LEU A 220 -7.86 4.67 53.39
CA LEU A 220 -6.76 5.42 52.79
C LEU A 220 -5.99 4.59 51.76
N ARG A 221 -5.74 3.31 52.05
CA ARG A 221 -5.06 2.39 51.13
C ARG A 221 -5.90 2.14 49.88
N ASP A 222 -7.19 1.87 50.04
CA ASP A 222 -8.09 1.58 48.93
C ASP A 222 -8.27 2.82 48.06
N GLN A 223 -8.38 4.02 48.66
CA GLN A 223 -8.41 5.28 47.94
C GLN A 223 -7.10 5.52 47.17
N ALA A 224 -5.94 5.29 47.79
CA ALA A 224 -4.65 5.41 47.12
C ALA A 224 -4.53 4.45 45.91
N GLN A 225 -5.10 3.25 46.02
CA GLN A 225 -5.09 2.25 44.94
C GLN A 225 -6.01 2.66 43.78
N ILE A 226 -7.17 3.26 44.07
CA ILE A 226 -8.07 3.82 43.04
C ILE A 226 -7.38 4.98 42.32
N THR A 227 -6.82 5.95 43.06
CA THR A 227 -6.13 7.11 42.47
C THR A 227 -4.92 6.69 41.65
N ALA A 228 -4.13 5.70 42.11
CA ALA A 228 -3.01 5.17 41.34
C ALA A 228 -3.46 4.53 40.01
N LYS A 229 -4.60 3.84 40.00
CA LYS A 229 -5.16 3.24 38.78
C LYS A 229 -5.62 4.31 37.78
N GLU A 230 -6.25 5.37 38.25
CA GLU A 230 -6.69 6.49 37.42
C GLU A 230 -5.50 7.22 36.77
N GLU A 231 -4.47 7.54 37.56
CA GLU A 231 -3.25 8.17 37.05
C GLU A 231 -2.49 7.25 36.07
N ALA A 232 -2.41 5.94 36.33
CA ALA A 232 -1.82 4.98 35.40
C ALA A 232 -2.55 4.96 34.04
N CYS A 233 -3.89 4.93 34.05
CA CYS A 233 -4.70 5.02 32.83
C CYS A 233 -4.43 6.32 32.07
N LYS A 234 -4.33 7.45 32.78
CA LYS A 234 -4.05 8.76 32.19
C LYS A 234 -2.67 8.83 31.56
N VAL A 235 -1.64 8.26 32.18
CA VAL A 235 -0.29 8.15 31.61
C VAL A 235 -0.31 7.35 30.31
N ILE A 236 -0.99 6.19 30.30
CA ILE A 236 -1.12 5.35 29.11
C ILE A 236 -1.82 6.12 27.99
N LEU A 237 -2.98 6.73 28.27
CA LEU A 237 -3.76 7.48 27.28
C LEU A 237 -2.98 8.68 26.70
N THR A 238 -2.31 9.45 27.56
CA THR A 238 -1.50 10.60 27.14
C THR A 238 -0.34 10.16 26.25
N THR A 239 0.27 9.02 26.58
CA THR A 239 1.35 8.43 25.78
C THR A 239 0.86 7.99 24.40
N MET A 240 -0.33 7.38 24.32
CA MET A 240 -0.94 6.96 23.05
C MET A 240 -1.32 8.17 22.17
N GLN A 241 -1.89 9.22 22.74
CA GLN A 241 -2.34 10.41 22.00
C GLN A 241 -1.20 11.18 21.32
N ARG A 242 0.00 11.20 21.91
CA ARG A 242 1.16 11.94 21.38
C ARG A 242 1.76 11.35 20.09
N LEU A 243 1.38 10.12 19.69
CA LEU A 243 2.05 9.34 18.65
C LEU A 243 1.20 9.02 17.40
N ALA A 244 0.02 9.62 17.26
CA ALA A 244 -0.86 9.43 16.11
C ALA A 244 -0.29 10.11 14.84
N SER A 245 0.67 9.47 14.18
CA SER A 245 1.08 9.78 12.81
C SER A 245 1.16 8.50 11.98
N ASP A 246 0.48 8.51 10.84
CA ASP A 246 0.47 7.43 9.84
C ASP A 246 1.83 7.38 9.11
N GLU A 247 2.49 6.23 9.13
CA GLU A 247 3.64 5.95 8.27
C GLU A 247 3.39 4.69 7.46
N ALA A 248 3.68 4.78 6.16
CA ALA A 248 3.36 3.77 5.17
C ALA A 248 4.27 2.53 5.26
N GLU A 249 3.65 1.36 5.04
CA GLU A 249 4.29 0.04 5.09
C GLU A 249 5.25 -0.24 3.92
N SER A 250 6.22 -1.12 4.18
CA SER A 250 7.13 -1.67 3.16
C SER A 250 6.92 -3.18 3.02
N HIS A 251 6.70 -3.64 1.79
CA HIS A 251 6.40 -5.05 1.49
C HIS A 251 7.63 -5.97 1.48
N SER A 252 7.39 -7.26 1.73
CA SER A 252 8.39 -8.34 1.80
C SER A 252 8.94 -8.79 0.44
N VAL A 253 8.40 -8.31 -0.68
CA VAL A 253 8.86 -8.67 -2.02
C VAL A 253 9.53 -7.46 -2.66
N SER A 254 10.79 -7.63 -3.05
CA SER A 254 11.54 -6.64 -3.79
C SER A 254 11.36 -6.90 -5.29
N VAL A 255 10.57 -6.04 -5.95
CA VAL A 255 10.38 -6.09 -7.40
C VAL A 255 11.40 -5.16 -8.05
N VAL A 256 12.23 -5.70 -8.95
CA VAL A 256 13.13 -4.88 -9.77
C VAL A 256 12.46 -4.65 -11.12
N PRO A 257 12.04 -3.41 -11.46
CA PRO A 257 11.40 -3.12 -12.73
C PRO A 257 12.42 -3.19 -13.87
N ILE A 258 12.01 -3.75 -15.00
CA ILE A 258 12.86 -3.90 -16.19
C ILE A 258 12.24 -3.12 -17.35
N THR A 259 13.09 -2.42 -18.10
CA THR A 259 12.67 -1.52 -19.19
C THR A 259 12.46 -2.24 -20.53
N SER A 260 12.97 -3.46 -20.73
CA SER A 260 12.80 -4.27 -21.95
C SER A 260 13.09 -5.77 -21.74
N GLU A 261 12.45 -6.64 -22.53
CA GLU A 261 12.70 -8.10 -22.51
C GLU A 261 14.15 -8.47 -22.88
N ASP A 262 14.84 -7.64 -23.67
CA ASP A 262 16.26 -7.82 -24.00
C ASP A 262 17.18 -7.75 -22.77
N ILE A 263 16.77 -7.00 -21.75
CA ILE A 263 17.50 -6.93 -20.47
C ILE A 263 17.23 -8.19 -19.66
N LYS A 264 15.98 -8.67 -19.64
CA LYS A 264 15.61 -9.94 -18.98
C LYS A 264 16.41 -11.11 -19.55
N GLY A 265 16.52 -11.20 -20.88
CA GLY A 265 17.35 -12.22 -21.54
C GLY A 265 18.85 -12.15 -21.20
N ARG A 266 19.39 -10.94 -21.01
CA ARG A 266 20.79 -10.74 -20.56
C ARG A 266 20.99 -11.11 -19.08
N VAL A 267 19.99 -10.86 -18.23
CA VAL A 267 20.02 -11.25 -16.81
C VAL A 267 20.01 -12.77 -16.67
N ILE A 268 19.20 -13.48 -17.48
CA ILE A 268 19.21 -14.95 -17.54
C ILE A 268 20.56 -15.46 -18.07
N GLY A 269 21.03 -14.88 -19.18
CA GLY A 269 22.23 -15.35 -19.87
C GLY A 269 21.99 -16.65 -20.65
N ARG A 270 22.97 -17.08 -21.44
CA ARG A 270 22.88 -18.36 -22.18
C ARG A 270 22.81 -19.52 -21.18
N GLU A 271 21.79 -20.36 -21.30
CA GLU A 271 21.54 -21.51 -20.41
C GLU A 271 21.40 -21.15 -18.92
N GLY A 272 20.98 -19.92 -18.59
CA GLY A 272 20.83 -19.49 -17.20
C GLY A 272 22.16 -19.18 -16.48
N ARG A 273 23.29 -19.16 -17.20
CA ARG A 273 24.63 -18.95 -16.63
C ARG A 273 24.73 -17.72 -15.73
N ASN A 274 24.08 -16.62 -16.10
CA ASN A 274 24.16 -15.37 -15.36
C ASN A 274 23.29 -15.41 -14.10
N VAL A 275 22.12 -16.06 -14.15
CA VAL A 275 21.28 -16.32 -12.96
C VAL A 275 22.05 -17.18 -11.98
N ILE A 276 22.60 -18.33 -12.41
CA ILE A 276 23.35 -19.23 -11.53
C ILE A 276 24.55 -18.50 -10.88
N ALA A 277 25.29 -17.71 -11.66
CA ALA A 277 26.41 -16.93 -11.12
C ALA A 277 25.95 -15.87 -10.10
N PHE A 278 24.79 -15.25 -10.33
CA PHE A 278 24.22 -14.26 -9.43
C PHE A 278 23.69 -14.88 -8.14
N GLU A 279 22.96 -15.99 -8.24
CA GLU A 279 22.46 -16.77 -7.10
C GLU A 279 23.63 -17.31 -6.27
N ALA A 280 24.70 -17.81 -6.90
CA ALA A 280 25.90 -18.25 -6.22
C ALA A 280 26.64 -17.10 -5.50
N ALA A 281 26.69 -15.91 -6.12
CA ALA A 281 27.38 -14.75 -5.54
C ALA A 281 26.60 -14.10 -4.38
N THR A 282 25.26 -14.10 -4.43
CA THR A 282 24.41 -13.40 -3.44
C THR A 282 23.74 -14.34 -2.45
N GLY A 283 23.64 -15.64 -2.75
CA GLY A 283 22.91 -16.62 -1.96
C GLY A 283 21.41 -16.36 -1.90
N VAL A 284 20.81 -15.87 -2.99
CA VAL A 284 19.36 -15.63 -3.17
C VAL A 284 18.84 -16.42 -4.36
N ASP A 285 17.52 -16.56 -4.47
CA ASP A 285 16.86 -17.17 -5.63
C ASP A 285 16.28 -16.07 -6.54
N LEU A 286 16.62 -16.11 -7.83
CA LEU A 286 16.04 -15.21 -8.83
C LEU A 286 14.87 -15.91 -9.53
N LEU A 287 13.66 -15.43 -9.23
CA LEU A 287 12.45 -15.90 -9.90
C LEU A 287 12.23 -15.08 -11.17
N VAL A 288 12.51 -15.72 -12.30
CA VAL A 288 12.30 -15.15 -13.64
C VAL A 288 11.10 -15.85 -14.27
N ASP A 289 9.90 -15.33 -14.01
CA ASP A 289 8.64 -15.88 -14.51
C ASP A 289 8.21 -15.22 -15.84
N ASP A 290 7.16 -15.72 -16.50
CA ASP A 290 6.59 -15.16 -17.74
C ASP A 290 5.95 -13.78 -17.56
N THR A 291 5.93 -13.25 -16.33
CA THR A 291 5.47 -11.89 -16.02
C THR A 291 6.31 -10.85 -16.78
N PRO A 292 5.69 -9.99 -17.63
CA PRO A 292 6.41 -8.97 -18.38
C PRO A 292 6.99 -7.88 -17.47
N GLY A 293 8.24 -7.48 -17.72
CA GLY A 293 8.80 -6.24 -17.17
C GLY A 293 9.27 -6.26 -15.71
N ALA A 294 9.42 -7.42 -15.06
CA ALA A 294 9.97 -7.51 -13.71
C ALA A 294 10.76 -8.81 -13.46
N ILE A 295 11.76 -8.73 -12.59
CA ILE A 295 12.43 -9.88 -11.96
C ILE A 295 12.17 -9.82 -10.46
N VAL A 296 11.82 -10.96 -9.88
CA VAL A 296 11.53 -11.09 -8.45
C VAL A 296 12.73 -11.71 -7.76
N VAL A 297 13.24 -11.03 -6.73
CA VAL A 297 14.32 -11.54 -5.88
C VAL A 297 13.71 -12.15 -4.63
N SER A 298 13.93 -13.46 -4.44
CA SER A 298 13.45 -14.22 -3.28
C SER A 298 14.62 -14.63 -2.40
N SER A 299 14.49 -14.42 -1.10
CA SER A 299 15.47 -14.86 -0.08
C SER A 299 14.83 -14.75 1.29
N PHE A 300 15.14 -15.66 2.21
CA PHE A 300 14.71 -15.55 3.61
C PHE A 300 15.54 -14.53 4.40
N ASP A 301 16.77 -14.25 3.98
CA ASP A 301 17.61 -13.20 4.56
C ASP A 301 17.36 -11.86 3.84
N PRO A 302 16.78 -10.86 4.54
CA PRO A 302 16.51 -9.56 3.94
C PRO A 302 17.77 -8.75 3.60
N TYR A 303 18.89 -8.99 4.31
CA TYR A 303 20.15 -8.32 3.97
C TYR A 303 20.64 -8.77 2.60
N ARG A 304 20.72 -10.08 2.38
CA ARG A 304 21.05 -10.65 1.05
C ARG A 304 20.08 -10.21 -0.03
N ARG A 305 18.78 -10.14 0.29
CA ARG A 305 17.74 -9.66 -0.64
C ARG A 305 18.02 -8.23 -1.10
N GLU A 306 18.43 -7.35 -0.20
CA GLU A 306 18.74 -5.97 -0.53
C GLU A 306 20.06 -5.81 -1.29
N VAL A 307 21.09 -6.59 -0.92
CA VAL A 307 22.35 -6.69 -1.68
C VAL A 307 22.05 -7.10 -3.11
N ALA A 308 21.27 -8.17 -3.30
CA ALA A 308 20.85 -8.64 -4.61
C ALA A 308 20.04 -7.59 -5.38
N ARG A 309 19.05 -6.94 -4.75
CA ARG A 309 18.25 -5.88 -5.38
C ARG A 309 19.12 -4.73 -5.88
N THR A 310 20.06 -4.29 -5.05
CA THR A 310 20.97 -3.17 -5.34
C THR A 310 21.98 -3.53 -6.42
N ALA A 311 22.60 -4.71 -6.30
CA ALA A 311 23.52 -5.25 -7.30
C ALA A 311 22.84 -5.40 -8.65
N LEU A 312 21.65 -6.02 -8.70
CA LEU A 312 20.89 -6.24 -9.94
C LEU A 312 20.47 -4.91 -10.59
N SER A 313 20.00 -3.94 -9.80
CA SER A 313 19.63 -2.62 -10.31
C SER A 313 20.82 -1.88 -10.94
N ASN A 314 21.99 -1.92 -10.29
CA ASN A 314 23.22 -1.30 -10.80
C ASN A 314 23.74 -2.02 -12.04
N LEU A 315 23.62 -3.35 -12.06
CA LEU A 315 24.09 -4.19 -13.15
C LEU A 315 23.22 -4.04 -14.41
N ILE A 316 21.90 -3.89 -14.25
CA ILE A 316 20.97 -3.52 -15.33
C ILE A 316 21.32 -2.14 -15.91
N ARG A 317 21.67 -1.18 -15.05
CA ARG A 317 22.06 0.18 -15.47
C ARG A 317 23.37 0.21 -16.27
N ASP A 318 24.32 -0.65 -15.91
CA ASP A 318 25.60 -0.81 -16.61
C ASP A 318 25.43 -1.56 -17.95
N GLY A 319 24.45 -2.45 -18.05
CA GLY A 319 24.04 -3.14 -19.27
C GLY A 319 24.94 -4.30 -19.72
N ARG A 320 26.06 -4.54 -19.04
CA ARG A 320 27.03 -5.63 -19.28
C ARG A 320 26.94 -6.71 -18.19
N ILE A 321 26.24 -7.79 -18.50
CA ILE A 321 25.93 -8.87 -17.56
C ILE A 321 26.78 -10.10 -17.88
N HIS A 322 27.82 -10.35 -17.08
CA HIS A 322 28.66 -11.55 -17.14
C HIS A 322 29.17 -11.92 -15.73
N PRO A 323 29.63 -13.16 -15.47
CA PRO A 323 29.97 -13.61 -14.11
C PRO A 323 30.94 -12.68 -13.35
N ALA A 324 32.04 -12.24 -13.99
CA ALA A 324 32.99 -11.33 -13.34
C ALA A 324 32.42 -9.92 -13.05
N SER A 325 31.43 -9.44 -13.83
CA SER A 325 30.78 -8.16 -13.51
C SER A 325 29.79 -8.34 -12.37
N ILE A 326 29.07 -9.46 -12.34
CA ILE A 326 28.16 -9.85 -11.25
C ILE A 326 28.90 -9.85 -9.91
N GLU A 327 29.99 -10.60 -9.78
CA GLU A 327 30.79 -10.67 -8.54
C GLU A 327 31.24 -9.28 -8.07
N ARG A 328 31.76 -8.47 -9.00
CA ARG A 328 32.22 -7.10 -8.70
C ARG A 328 31.07 -6.19 -8.24
N PHE A 329 29.90 -6.27 -8.87
CA PHE A 329 28.74 -5.46 -8.51
C PHE A 329 28.11 -5.90 -7.19
N VAL A 330 28.15 -7.20 -6.88
CA VAL A 330 27.73 -7.73 -5.58
C VAL A 330 28.65 -7.22 -4.47
N ALA A 331 29.97 -7.38 -4.61
CA ALA A 331 30.94 -6.87 -3.63
C ALA A 331 30.79 -5.35 -3.38
N LYS A 332 30.59 -4.57 -4.46
CA LYS A 332 30.34 -3.13 -4.34
C LYS A 332 28.99 -2.80 -3.67
N ALA A 333 27.96 -3.60 -3.92
CA ALA A 333 26.66 -3.43 -3.27
C ALA A 333 26.75 -3.74 -1.76
N GLU A 334 27.50 -4.78 -1.38
CA GLU A 334 27.77 -5.13 0.03
C GLU A 334 28.52 -4.00 0.75
N GLU A 335 29.56 -3.44 0.14
CA GLU A 335 30.29 -2.29 0.70
C GLU A 335 29.37 -1.08 0.88
N THR A 336 28.58 -0.75 -0.14
CA THR A 336 27.64 0.38 -0.10
C THR A 336 26.57 0.20 0.98
N LEU A 337 26.02 -1.01 1.11
CA LEU A 337 25.01 -1.33 2.12
C LEU A 337 25.59 -1.36 3.53
N THR A 338 26.82 -1.84 3.70
CA THR A 338 27.52 -1.82 4.99
C THR A 338 27.72 -0.39 5.48
N ASP A 339 28.15 0.52 4.59
CA ASP A 339 28.26 1.95 4.90
C ASP A 339 26.89 2.57 5.24
N GLU A 340 25.84 2.20 4.50
CA GLU A 340 24.48 2.67 4.76
C GLU A 340 23.94 2.18 6.11
N ILE A 341 24.22 0.93 6.48
CA ILE A 341 23.86 0.34 7.77
C ILE A 341 24.49 1.15 8.90
N HIS A 342 25.80 1.40 8.83
CA HIS A 342 26.51 2.16 9.86
C HIS A 342 25.94 3.58 9.98
N ARG A 343 25.75 4.28 8.86
CA ARG A 343 25.17 5.64 8.85
C ARG A 343 23.74 5.66 9.39
N THR A 344 22.93 4.65 9.06
CA THR A 344 21.56 4.53 9.55
C THR A 344 21.55 4.34 11.06
N GLY A 345 22.37 3.42 11.58
CA GLY A 345 22.48 3.20 13.03
C GLY A 345 22.94 4.45 13.79
N GLU A 346 23.96 5.14 13.29
CA GLU A 346 24.44 6.41 13.88
C GLU A 346 23.35 7.49 13.87
N ARG A 347 22.64 7.64 12.74
CA ARG A 347 21.55 8.58 12.61
C ARG A 347 20.41 8.27 13.59
N THR A 348 20.00 7.00 13.69
CA THR A 348 18.96 6.59 14.65
C THR A 348 19.34 6.93 16.09
N LEU A 349 20.59 6.71 16.48
CA LEU A 349 21.07 7.09 17.82
C LEU A 349 21.07 8.60 18.04
N LEU A 350 21.45 9.38 17.03
CA LEU A 350 21.41 10.85 17.07
C LEU A 350 19.97 11.35 17.23
N ASP A 351 19.03 10.85 16.43
CA ASP A 351 17.62 11.22 16.46
C ASP A 351 16.99 10.88 17.83
N LEU A 352 17.34 9.71 18.39
CA LEU A 352 16.91 9.28 19.72
C LEU A 352 17.74 9.89 20.87
N LYS A 353 18.73 10.75 20.59
CA LYS A 353 19.62 11.39 21.58
C LYS A 353 20.34 10.37 22.49
N LEU A 354 20.66 9.20 21.96
CA LEU A 354 21.43 8.15 22.65
C LEU A 354 22.92 8.33 22.34
N ARG A 355 23.79 8.15 23.35
CA ARG A 355 25.26 8.23 23.17
C ARG A 355 25.94 7.10 23.92
N GLY A 356 27.17 6.76 23.51
CA GLY A 356 27.98 5.75 24.18
C GLY A 356 27.48 4.33 23.96
N MET A 357 27.01 4.01 22.74
CA MET A 357 26.69 2.65 22.32
C MET A 357 27.87 2.05 21.57
N HIS A 358 28.14 0.77 21.80
CA HIS A 358 29.24 0.06 21.14
C HIS A 358 29.00 -0.03 19.63
N LYS A 359 30.05 0.12 18.81
CA LYS A 359 29.96 0.15 17.34
C LYS A 359 29.23 -1.06 16.74
N GLU A 360 29.44 -2.24 17.32
CA GLU A 360 28.74 -3.46 16.91
C GLU A 360 27.23 -3.38 17.14
N LEU A 361 26.78 -2.88 18.29
CA LEU A 361 25.35 -2.66 18.54
C LEU A 361 24.77 -1.61 17.59
N VAL A 362 25.53 -0.55 17.29
CA VAL A 362 25.12 0.46 16.28
C VAL A 362 24.92 -0.18 14.91
N SER A 363 25.83 -1.07 14.50
CA SER A 363 25.71 -1.82 13.25
C SER A 363 24.48 -2.72 13.24
N ILE A 364 24.21 -3.43 14.33
CA ILE A 364 23.01 -4.29 14.48
C ILE A 364 21.72 -3.47 14.39
N VAL A 365 21.66 -2.30 15.04
CA VAL A 365 20.53 -1.37 14.92
C VAL A 365 20.34 -0.93 13.46
N GLY A 366 21.42 -0.60 12.75
CA GLY A 366 21.34 -0.28 11.32
C GLY A 366 20.79 -1.44 10.48
N LYS A 367 21.18 -2.69 10.77
CA LYS A 367 20.69 -3.89 10.08
C LYS A 367 19.20 -4.13 10.26
N MET A 368 18.59 -3.66 11.36
CA MET A 368 17.14 -3.75 11.56
C MET A 368 16.33 -3.08 10.44
N LYS A 369 16.91 -2.08 9.74
CA LYS A 369 16.25 -1.40 8.61
C LYS A 369 15.84 -2.37 7.50
N TYR A 370 16.57 -3.47 7.32
CA TYR A 370 16.27 -4.43 6.27
C TYR A 370 15.40 -5.57 6.78
N ARG A 371 15.22 -5.73 8.09
CA ARG A 371 14.39 -6.78 8.67
C ARG A 371 12.94 -6.33 8.78
N THR A 372 12.04 -7.25 8.49
CA THR A 372 10.60 -7.07 8.69
C THR A 372 10.08 -8.11 9.67
N SER A 373 9.30 -7.68 10.66
CA SER A 373 8.64 -8.55 11.63
C SER A 373 7.15 -8.27 11.57
N TYR A 374 6.33 -9.31 11.35
CA TYR A 374 4.87 -9.19 11.23
C TYR A 374 4.37 -8.13 10.22
N GLY A 375 5.11 -7.91 9.13
CA GLY A 375 4.75 -6.92 8.09
C GLY A 375 5.22 -5.49 8.36
N GLN A 376 5.84 -5.23 9.51
CA GLN A 376 6.42 -3.93 9.85
C GLN A 376 7.95 -3.95 9.74
N ASN A 377 8.53 -2.80 9.40
CA ASN A 377 9.98 -2.61 9.46
C ASN A 377 10.48 -2.65 10.91
N LEU A 378 11.47 -3.50 11.20
CA LEU A 378 11.95 -3.75 12.57
C LEU A 378 12.59 -2.52 13.21
N LEU A 379 13.35 -1.73 12.43
CA LEU A 379 13.98 -0.51 12.93
C LEU A 379 12.92 0.53 13.31
N ASN A 380 11.93 0.73 12.44
CA ASN A 380 10.85 1.68 12.71
C ASN A 380 10.02 1.26 13.93
N HIS A 381 9.69 -0.03 14.05
CA HIS A 381 9.05 -0.59 15.25
C HIS A 381 9.87 -0.29 16.51
N SER A 382 11.17 -0.61 16.48
CA SER A 382 12.06 -0.39 17.63
C SER A 382 12.20 1.10 17.99
N ILE A 383 12.21 2.00 17.01
CA ILE A 383 12.18 3.46 17.23
C ILE A 383 10.87 3.90 17.89
N GLN A 384 9.73 3.35 17.46
CA GLN A 384 8.43 3.65 18.06
C GLN A 384 8.36 3.15 19.51
N VAL A 385 8.77 1.91 19.76
CA VAL A 385 8.86 1.33 21.10
C VAL A 385 9.80 2.15 21.98
N ALA A 386 10.97 2.57 21.47
CA ALA A 386 11.91 3.44 22.18
C ALA A 386 11.27 4.78 22.59
N ASN A 387 10.50 5.41 21.70
CA ASN A 387 9.80 6.66 22.00
C ASN A 387 8.69 6.47 23.04
N LEU A 388 7.90 5.39 22.92
CA LEU A 388 6.88 5.02 23.91
C LEU A 388 7.51 4.79 25.30
N CYS A 389 8.57 3.99 25.36
CA CYS A 389 9.30 3.71 26.59
C CYS A 389 9.83 4.99 27.23
N SER A 390 10.35 5.92 26.42
CA SER A 390 10.84 7.20 26.91
C SER A 390 9.75 8.05 27.54
N ILE A 391 8.57 8.12 26.93
CA ILE A 391 7.45 8.93 27.44
C ILE A 391 6.93 8.30 28.73
N MET A 392 6.66 7.00 28.70
CA MET A 392 6.15 6.26 29.86
C MET A 392 7.10 6.35 31.06
N ALA A 393 8.41 6.16 30.84
CA ALA A 393 9.40 6.32 31.89
C ALA A 393 9.45 7.75 32.45
N SER A 394 9.31 8.78 31.60
CA SER A 394 9.31 10.18 32.05
C SER A 394 8.11 10.50 32.94
N GLU A 395 6.92 10.04 32.57
CA GLU A 395 5.70 10.25 33.36
C GLU A 395 5.75 9.47 34.70
N MET A 396 6.50 8.36 34.74
CA MET A 396 6.73 7.56 35.96
C MET A 396 7.93 8.03 36.80
N GLY A 397 8.65 9.09 36.40
CA GLY A 397 9.83 9.60 37.11
C GLY A 397 11.10 8.76 36.98
N LEU A 398 11.18 7.86 35.98
CA LEU A 398 12.33 7.03 35.66
C LEU A 398 13.25 7.69 34.62
N ASP A 399 14.47 7.18 34.44
CA ASP A 399 15.38 7.70 33.41
C ASP A 399 14.88 7.36 32.00
N SER A 400 14.30 8.37 31.35
CA SER A 400 13.82 8.33 29.97
C SER A 400 14.87 7.81 28.97
N ARG A 401 16.16 8.05 29.21
CA ARG A 401 17.25 7.65 28.32
C ARG A 401 17.53 6.15 28.41
N MET A 402 17.48 5.59 29.62
CA MET A 402 17.58 4.14 29.82
C MET A 402 16.39 3.42 29.18
N ALA A 403 15.17 3.91 29.43
CA ALA A 403 13.96 3.32 28.85
C ALA A 403 13.98 3.36 27.31
N ARG A 404 14.38 4.49 26.72
CA ARG A 404 14.52 4.62 25.26
C ARG A 404 15.55 3.65 24.68
N ARG A 405 16.67 3.46 25.39
CA ARG A 405 17.73 2.53 24.98
C ARG A 405 17.26 1.07 25.08
N SER A 406 16.54 0.70 26.14
CA SER A 406 15.91 -0.62 26.27
C SER A 406 14.90 -0.88 25.16
N GLY A 407 14.03 0.09 24.87
CA GLY A 407 13.04 -0.03 23.79
C GLY A 407 13.66 -0.14 22.40
N LEU A 408 14.77 0.56 22.11
CA LEU A 408 15.47 0.42 20.83
C LEU A 408 16.12 -0.97 20.69
N LEU A 409 16.60 -1.55 21.79
CA LEU A 409 17.38 -2.78 21.78
C LEU A 409 16.54 -4.05 22.01
N HIS A 410 15.26 -3.96 22.38
CA HIS A 410 14.46 -5.12 22.80
C HIS A 410 14.47 -6.26 21.77
N ASP A 411 14.44 -5.90 20.49
CA ASP A 411 14.27 -6.83 19.37
C ASP A 411 15.56 -7.08 18.56
N ILE A 412 16.74 -6.68 19.07
CA ILE A 412 18.03 -6.85 18.35
C ILE A 412 18.34 -8.32 18.04
N GLY A 413 17.81 -9.25 18.85
CA GLY A 413 18.00 -10.68 18.65
C GLY A 413 17.43 -11.20 17.34
N LYS A 414 16.37 -10.56 16.78
CA LYS A 414 15.77 -10.94 15.49
C LYS A 414 16.71 -10.72 14.29
N VAL A 415 17.73 -9.88 14.46
CA VAL A 415 18.77 -9.66 13.45
C VAL A 415 19.88 -10.72 13.55
N LEU A 416 20.07 -11.29 14.74
CA LEU A 416 21.21 -12.14 15.10
C LEU A 416 20.89 -13.64 15.03
N GLN A 417 19.61 -14.01 14.97
CA GLN A 417 19.19 -15.39 14.76
C GLN A 417 19.43 -15.82 13.31
N GLU A 418 20.52 -16.53 13.06
CA GLU A 418 20.74 -17.22 11.78
C GLU A 418 20.51 -18.74 11.86
N SER A 419 20.46 -19.35 13.06
CA SER A 419 20.27 -20.82 13.18
C SER A 419 20.02 -21.38 14.60
N ASN A 420 19.83 -20.56 15.63
CA ASN A 420 19.77 -21.06 17.02
C ASN A 420 18.32 -21.16 17.51
N ASP A 421 17.96 -22.30 18.12
CA ASP A 421 16.68 -22.57 18.82
C ASP A 421 16.42 -21.68 20.05
N GLN A 422 17.29 -20.71 20.33
CA GLN A 422 17.13 -19.81 21.47
C GLN A 422 16.19 -18.64 21.15
N PRO A 423 15.27 -18.27 22.06
CA PRO A 423 14.42 -17.08 21.93
C PRO A 423 15.21 -15.80 21.65
N HIS A 424 14.68 -14.90 20.80
CA HIS A 424 15.39 -13.68 20.39
C HIS A 424 15.67 -12.74 21.55
N ALA A 425 14.82 -12.69 22.57
CA ALA A 425 15.04 -11.89 23.78
C ALA A 425 16.32 -12.29 24.51
N LEU A 426 16.56 -13.60 24.66
CA LEU A 426 17.77 -14.12 25.32
C LEU A 426 19.03 -13.83 24.49
N VAL A 427 18.96 -14.01 23.18
CA VAL A 427 20.06 -13.67 22.25
C VAL A 427 20.38 -12.18 22.33
N GLY A 428 19.36 -11.33 22.33
CA GLY A 428 19.52 -9.88 22.47
C GLY A 428 20.14 -9.49 23.80
N MET A 429 19.69 -10.10 24.91
CA MET A 429 20.26 -9.87 26.24
C MET A 429 21.74 -10.24 26.31
N GLU A 430 22.13 -11.39 25.74
CA GLU A 430 23.53 -11.84 25.75
C GLU A 430 24.43 -10.86 24.98
N TYR A 431 23.97 -10.38 23.82
CA TYR A 431 24.70 -9.41 23.01
C TYR A 431 24.83 -8.05 23.71
N CYS A 432 23.75 -7.55 24.31
CA CYS A 432 23.78 -6.34 25.13
C CYS A 432 24.81 -6.47 26.26
N LYS A 433 24.82 -7.61 26.96
CA LYS A 433 25.77 -7.89 28.05
C LYS A 433 27.21 -7.95 27.55
N ARG A 434 27.45 -8.62 26.41
CA ARG A 434 28.78 -8.77 25.79
C ARG A 434 29.40 -7.42 25.40
N TYR A 435 28.58 -6.49 24.93
CA TYR A 435 29.03 -5.16 24.49
C TYR A 435 28.93 -4.06 25.57
N GLY A 436 28.73 -4.45 26.83
CA GLY A 436 28.85 -3.55 27.98
C GLY A 436 27.63 -2.66 28.24
N GLU A 437 26.43 -3.07 27.82
CA GLU A 437 25.19 -2.39 28.21
C GLU A 437 24.88 -2.58 29.71
N HIS A 438 24.16 -1.62 30.28
CA HIS A 438 23.79 -1.64 31.69
C HIS A 438 22.89 -2.83 32.03
N HIS A 439 23.08 -3.47 33.20
CA HIS A 439 22.34 -4.69 33.57
C HIS A 439 20.80 -4.54 33.52
N LEU A 440 20.28 -3.36 33.88
CA LEU A 440 18.85 -3.03 33.78
C LEU A 440 18.33 -3.00 32.33
N ILE A 441 19.16 -2.63 31.36
CA ILE A 441 18.84 -2.66 29.92
C ILE A 441 18.88 -4.10 29.43
N CYS A 442 19.94 -4.84 29.79
CA CYS A 442 20.06 -6.26 29.46
C CYS A 442 18.84 -7.06 29.96
N ASN A 443 18.41 -6.83 31.21
CA ASN A 443 17.21 -7.45 31.76
C ASN A 443 15.96 -7.06 30.97
N ALA A 444 15.73 -5.78 30.70
CA ALA A 444 14.57 -5.34 29.92
C ALA A 444 14.52 -5.95 28.51
N VAL A 445 15.68 -6.14 27.86
CA VAL A 445 15.77 -6.84 26.57
C VAL A 445 15.53 -8.34 26.73
N GLY A 446 16.00 -8.97 27.81
CA GLY A 446 15.88 -10.41 28.02
C GLY A 446 14.55 -10.91 28.58
N SER A 447 13.73 -10.03 29.15
CA SER A 447 12.49 -10.39 29.84
C SER A 447 11.23 -9.85 29.16
N HIS A 448 11.32 -9.16 28.01
CA HIS A 448 10.16 -8.51 27.42
C HIS A 448 9.08 -9.47 26.88
N HIS A 449 9.39 -10.76 26.68
CA HIS A 449 8.39 -11.82 26.47
C HIS A 449 8.43 -12.88 27.59
N ASP A 450 8.80 -12.47 28.80
CA ASP A 450 8.80 -13.31 30.00
C ASP A 450 9.76 -14.52 29.96
N GLU A 451 10.82 -14.48 29.13
CA GLU A 451 11.84 -15.54 29.09
C GLU A 451 12.79 -15.54 30.31
N THR A 452 12.87 -14.42 31.01
CA THR A 452 13.62 -14.25 32.27
C THR A 452 12.82 -13.40 33.25
N GLU A 453 13.16 -13.48 34.53
CA GLU A 453 12.51 -12.69 35.57
C GLU A 453 12.71 -11.18 35.34
N MET A 454 11.62 -10.41 35.40
CA MET A 454 11.66 -8.95 35.32
C MET A 454 12.21 -8.36 36.63
N THR A 455 13.50 -8.03 36.65
CA THR A 455 14.18 -7.45 37.83
C THR A 455 14.27 -5.92 37.76
N SER A 456 13.93 -5.35 36.60
CA SER A 456 14.03 -3.94 36.27
C SER A 456 12.64 -3.34 36.00
N LEU A 457 12.38 -2.13 36.48
CA LEU A 457 11.15 -1.39 36.12
C LEU A 457 11.07 -1.06 34.62
N TYR A 458 12.19 -1.10 33.89
CA TYR A 458 12.20 -0.91 32.44
C TYR A 458 11.66 -2.12 31.67
N ALA A 459 11.71 -3.34 32.24
CA ALA A 459 11.21 -4.55 31.60
C ALA A 459 9.69 -4.50 31.32
N PRO A 460 8.81 -4.25 32.32
CA PRO A 460 7.39 -4.14 32.07
C PRO A 460 7.04 -2.94 31.17
N ILE A 461 7.82 -1.84 31.22
CA ILE A 461 7.64 -0.70 30.31
C ILE A 461 7.88 -1.12 28.86
N VAL A 462 8.98 -1.82 28.59
CA VAL A 462 9.29 -2.31 27.23
C VAL A 462 8.22 -3.27 26.74
N GLN A 463 7.79 -4.23 27.57
CA GLN A 463 6.74 -5.19 27.22
C GLN A 463 5.41 -4.49 26.88
N VAL A 464 4.98 -3.54 27.69
CA VAL A 464 3.75 -2.77 27.42
C VAL A 464 3.89 -1.93 26.16
N CYS A 465 5.03 -1.27 25.95
CA CYS A 465 5.26 -0.43 24.78
C CYS A 465 5.33 -1.23 23.48
N ASP A 466 5.92 -2.42 23.51
CA ASP A 466 5.95 -3.37 22.38
C ASP A 466 4.53 -3.82 22.02
N ALA A 467 3.73 -4.22 23.03
CA ALA A 467 2.34 -4.59 22.83
C ALA A 467 1.48 -3.45 22.24
N ILE A 468 1.67 -2.20 22.72
CA ILE A 468 0.98 -1.01 22.18
C ILE A 468 1.39 -0.75 20.72
N SER A 469 2.68 -0.90 20.39
CA SER A 469 3.17 -0.72 19.02
C SER A 469 2.54 -1.75 18.08
N GLY A 470 2.47 -3.02 18.50
CA GLY A 470 1.91 -4.12 17.71
C GLY A 470 0.37 -4.17 17.61
N ALA A 471 -0.36 -3.46 18.47
CA ALA A 471 -1.84 -3.46 18.52
C ALA A 471 -2.50 -2.38 17.64
N ARG A 472 -1.72 -1.53 16.95
CA ARG A 472 -2.27 -0.45 16.10
C ARG A 472 -3.08 -1.03 14.91
N PRO A 473 -4.29 -0.51 14.62
CA PRO A 473 -5.03 -0.90 13.41
C PRO A 473 -4.19 -0.63 12.15
N GLY A 474 -3.97 -1.68 11.34
CA GLY A 474 -3.05 -1.65 10.20
C GLY A 474 -1.68 -2.32 10.47
N ALA A 475 -1.20 -2.36 11.71
CA ALA A 475 0.06 -3.04 12.07
C ALA A 475 0.07 -4.55 11.82
N ARG A 476 -1.12 -5.14 11.79
CA ARG A 476 -1.37 -6.52 11.38
C ARG A 476 -2.34 -6.46 10.22
N HIS A 477 -1.84 -6.48 9.00
CA HIS A 477 -2.70 -6.94 7.91
C HIS A 477 -3.05 -8.41 8.15
N ILE A 478 -4.35 -8.68 8.19
CA ILE A 478 -4.93 -10.01 8.02
C ILE A 478 -4.19 -10.67 6.85
N ARG A 479 -3.62 -11.85 7.10
CA ARG A 479 -2.77 -12.56 6.13
C ARG A 479 -3.57 -12.72 4.83
N ARG A 480 -2.96 -12.37 3.69
CA ARG A 480 -3.54 -12.65 2.37
C ARG A 480 -3.91 -14.12 2.20
N ASP A 481 -3.20 -15.01 2.90
CA ASP A 481 -3.42 -16.45 2.86
C ASP A 481 -4.77 -16.84 3.46
N GLU A 482 -5.13 -16.28 4.62
CA GLU A 482 -6.43 -16.52 5.27
C GLU A 482 -7.59 -15.97 4.42
N TYR A 483 -7.33 -14.88 3.69
CA TYR A 483 -8.30 -14.33 2.74
C TYR A 483 -8.49 -15.22 1.51
N ILE A 484 -7.41 -15.79 0.96
CA ILE A 484 -7.47 -16.73 -0.16
C ILE A 484 -8.16 -18.04 0.27
N GLU A 485 -7.80 -18.56 1.44
CA GLU A 485 -8.41 -19.77 2.02
C GLU A 485 -9.91 -19.58 2.21
N ARG A 486 -10.36 -18.43 2.73
CA ARG A 486 -11.79 -18.08 2.83
C ARG A 486 -12.52 -18.03 1.48
N LEU A 487 -11.87 -17.52 0.43
CA LEU A 487 -12.48 -17.51 -0.91
C LEU A 487 -12.60 -18.94 -1.46
N GLN A 488 -11.57 -19.76 -1.24
CA GLN A 488 -11.57 -21.17 -1.63
C GLN A 488 -12.63 -21.97 -0.88
N ASP A 489 -12.81 -21.73 0.42
CA ASP A 489 -13.85 -22.37 1.22
C ASP A 489 -15.25 -22.00 0.72
N MET A 490 -15.47 -20.72 0.39
CA MET A 490 -16.74 -20.25 -0.16
C MET A 490 -17.05 -20.88 -1.53
N GLU A 491 -16.03 -21.04 -2.38
CA GLU A 491 -16.14 -21.75 -3.66
C GLU A 491 -16.39 -23.24 -3.45
N ALA A 492 -15.71 -23.87 -2.49
CA ALA A 492 -15.86 -25.29 -2.16
C ALA A 492 -17.26 -25.60 -1.61
N ILE A 493 -17.82 -24.74 -0.75
CA ILE A 493 -19.18 -24.87 -0.23
C ILE A 493 -20.17 -24.88 -1.40
N ALA A 494 -20.06 -23.94 -2.35
CA ALA A 494 -20.95 -23.90 -3.51
C ALA A 494 -20.75 -25.10 -4.44
N MET A 495 -19.52 -25.56 -4.65
CA MET A 495 -19.20 -26.75 -5.45
C MET A 495 -19.75 -28.05 -4.84
N SER A 496 -20.01 -28.09 -3.53
CA SER A 496 -20.56 -29.28 -2.84
C SER A 496 -22.03 -29.56 -3.18
N PHE A 497 -22.76 -28.60 -3.76
CA PHE A 497 -24.18 -28.76 -4.09
C PHE A 497 -24.37 -29.46 -5.44
N ASP A 498 -25.27 -30.46 -5.45
CA ASP A 498 -25.57 -31.25 -6.64
C ASP A 498 -26.15 -30.39 -7.78
N GLY A 499 -25.51 -30.47 -8.95
CA GLY A 499 -25.88 -29.71 -10.15
C GLY A 499 -25.04 -28.45 -10.40
N VAL A 500 -24.16 -28.06 -9.47
CA VAL A 500 -23.17 -26.99 -9.67
C VAL A 500 -22.01 -27.50 -10.53
N SER A 501 -21.68 -26.78 -11.59
CA SER A 501 -20.53 -27.09 -12.46
C SER A 501 -19.29 -26.26 -12.15
N MET A 502 -19.48 -25.03 -11.66
CA MET A 502 -18.38 -24.12 -11.34
C MET A 502 -18.85 -23.06 -10.34
N ALA A 503 -18.01 -22.68 -9.39
CA ALA A 503 -18.25 -21.54 -8.51
C ALA A 503 -16.99 -20.68 -8.43
N TYR A 504 -17.16 -19.35 -8.45
CA TYR A 504 -16.05 -18.41 -8.25
C TYR A 504 -16.50 -17.17 -7.50
N ALA A 505 -15.69 -16.73 -6.55
CA ALA A 505 -15.94 -15.54 -5.76
C ALA A 505 -15.35 -14.29 -6.44
N ILE A 506 -16.11 -13.19 -6.48
CA ILE A 506 -15.80 -11.93 -7.14
C ILE A 506 -15.91 -10.78 -6.14
N GLN A 507 -15.36 -9.62 -6.51
CA GLN A 507 -15.35 -8.40 -5.70
C GLN A 507 -14.77 -8.65 -4.30
N GLY A 508 -13.80 -9.55 -4.27
CA GLY A 508 -13.12 -9.92 -3.07
C GLY A 508 -13.96 -10.65 -2.01
N GLY A 509 -14.87 -11.52 -2.44
CA GLY A 509 -15.70 -12.36 -1.56
C GLY A 509 -17.07 -11.79 -1.26
N ARG A 510 -17.43 -10.64 -1.85
CA ARG A 510 -18.75 -10.00 -1.69
C ARG A 510 -19.79 -10.47 -2.70
N GLU A 511 -19.36 -11.18 -3.74
CA GLU A 511 -20.23 -11.76 -4.74
C GLU A 511 -19.74 -13.18 -5.04
N LEU A 512 -20.64 -14.16 -5.02
CA LEU A 512 -20.32 -15.54 -5.40
C LEU A 512 -21.14 -15.90 -6.64
N ARG A 513 -20.47 -16.25 -7.73
CA ARG A 513 -21.14 -16.71 -8.96
C ARG A 513 -21.05 -18.21 -9.06
N VAL A 514 -22.22 -18.84 -9.20
CA VAL A 514 -22.38 -20.28 -9.26
C VAL A 514 -22.99 -20.64 -10.60
N ILE A 515 -22.30 -21.42 -11.41
CA ILE A 515 -22.76 -21.91 -12.71
C ILE A 515 -23.30 -23.32 -12.51
N VAL A 516 -24.52 -23.57 -12.98
CA VAL A 516 -25.19 -24.88 -12.87
C VAL A 516 -25.39 -25.54 -14.22
N GLN A 517 -25.42 -26.88 -14.22
CA GLN A 517 -25.65 -27.67 -15.43
C GLN A 517 -27.09 -27.53 -15.90
N TYR A 518 -27.30 -26.95 -17.09
CA TYR A 518 -28.62 -26.76 -17.67
C TYR A 518 -29.45 -28.05 -17.76
N SER A 519 -28.82 -29.22 -17.98
CA SER A 519 -29.52 -30.50 -18.13
C SER A 519 -30.00 -31.11 -16.80
N LYS A 520 -29.42 -30.71 -15.66
CA LYS A 520 -29.69 -31.34 -14.35
C LYS A 520 -30.48 -30.46 -13.39
N VAL A 521 -30.37 -29.15 -13.53
CA VAL A 521 -30.98 -28.18 -12.60
C VAL A 521 -32.12 -27.45 -13.30
N SER A 522 -33.32 -27.45 -12.71
CA SER A 522 -34.48 -26.68 -13.19
C SER A 522 -34.41 -25.22 -12.74
N ASP A 523 -35.25 -24.34 -13.30
CA ASP A 523 -35.28 -22.93 -12.90
C ASP A 523 -35.75 -22.77 -11.44
N GLU A 524 -36.67 -23.63 -10.99
CA GLU A 524 -37.12 -23.66 -9.60
C GLU A 524 -35.99 -24.08 -8.66
N ARG A 525 -35.27 -25.15 -9.01
CA ARG A 525 -34.13 -25.63 -8.23
C ARG A 525 -32.95 -24.66 -8.25
N THR A 526 -32.85 -23.79 -9.26
CA THR A 526 -31.85 -22.71 -9.32
C THR A 526 -32.11 -21.67 -8.23
N ARG A 527 -33.38 -21.33 -7.96
CA ARG A 527 -33.78 -20.43 -6.89
C ARG A 527 -33.48 -21.04 -5.51
N GLU A 528 -33.81 -22.31 -5.33
CA GLU A 528 -33.50 -23.05 -4.10
C GLU A 528 -32.00 -23.12 -3.83
N LEU A 529 -31.19 -23.41 -4.85
CA LEU A 529 -29.72 -23.43 -4.74
C LEU A 529 -29.14 -22.09 -4.31
N ALA A 530 -29.65 -20.97 -4.86
CA ALA A 530 -29.16 -19.64 -4.48
C ALA A 530 -29.38 -19.36 -2.98
N VAL A 531 -30.57 -19.71 -2.46
CA VAL A 531 -30.90 -19.56 -1.04
C VAL A 531 -30.04 -20.49 -0.19
N ASN A 532 -30.01 -21.78 -0.52
CA ASN A 532 -29.29 -22.79 0.27
C ASN A 532 -27.78 -22.52 0.35
N ILE A 533 -27.16 -22.09 -0.75
CA ILE A 533 -25.74 -21.72 -0.78
C ILE A 533 -25.50 -20.48 0.09
N SER A 534 -26.36 -19.47 -0.01
CA SER A 534 -26.22 -18.24 0.79
C SER A 534 -26.36 -18.50 2.30
N THR A 535 -27.32 -19.32 2.70
CA THR A 535 -27.52 -19.71 4.12
C THR A 535 -26.33 -20.50 4.64
N ARG A 536 -25.83 -21.46 3.85
CA ARG A 536 -24.70 -22.29 4.28
C ARG A 536 -23.40 -21.49 4.42
N ILE A 537 -23.17 -20.51 3.55
CA ILE A 537 -22.06 -19.57 3.69
C ILE A 537 -22.23 -18.72 4.94
N GLN A 538 -23.45 -18.27 5.26
CA GLN A 538 -23.73 -17.50 6.47
C GLN A 538 -23.47 -18.31 7.76
N ASP A 539 -23.79 -19.61 7.75
CA ASP A 539 -23.66 -20.48 8.92
C ASP A 539 -22.22 -21.00 9.12
N GLU A 540 -21.50 -21.33 8.03
CA GLU A 540 -20.17 -21.94 8.10
C GLU A 540 -19.02 -20.90 8.02
N LEU A 541 -19.23 -19.72 7.41
CA LEU A 541 -18.20 -18.70 7.23
C LEU A 541 -18.58 -17.37 7.90
N THR A 542 -17.69 -16.86 8.76
CA THR A 542 -17.88 -15.53 9.38
C THR A 542 -17.42 -14.44 8.41
N TYR A 543 -18.37 -13.69 7.82
CA TYR A 543 -18.06 -12.64 6.84
C TYR A 543 -18.48 -11.23 7.31
N PRO A 544 -17.59 -10.22 7.29
CA PRO A 544 -17.95 -8.84 7.60
C PRO A 544 -18.66 -8.20 6.39
N GLY A 545 -19.99 -8.30 6.36
CA GLY A 545 -20.85 -7.68 5.35
C GLY A 545 -21.76 -8.67 4.64
N GLN A 546 -22.42 -8.22 3.58
CA GLN A 546 -23.33 -9.04 2.79
C GLN A 546 -22.59 -9.69 1.62
N VAL A 547 -22.86 -10.99 1.39
CA VAL A 547 -22.37 -11.76 0.24
C VAL A 547 -23.53 -12.00 -0.72
N ASN A 548 -23.41 -11.55 -1.96
CA ASN A 548 -24.42 -11.72 -2.99
C ASN A 548 -24.17 -13.03 -3.77
N VAL A 549 -25.01 -14.04 -3.57
CA VAL A 549 -24.94 -15.30 -4.32
C VAL A 549 -25.79 -15.19 -5.59
N THR A 550 -25.16 -15.35 -6.76
CA THR A 550 -25.83 -15.36 -8.06
C THR A 550 -25.65 -16.71 -8.72
N VAL A 551 -26.75 -17.44 -8.93
CA VAL A 551 -26.75 -18.71 -9.65
C VAL A 551 -27.13 -18.47 -11.12
N ILE A 552 -26.30 -18.95 -12.04
CA ILE A 552 -26.43 -18.76 -13.48
C ILE A 552 -26.63 -20.12 -14.14
N ARG A 553 -27.78 -20.29 -14.80
CA ARG A 553 -28.07 -21.44 -15.66
C ARG A 553 -27.96 -20.98 -17.12
N GLU A 554 -27.00 -21.50 -17.87
CA GLU A 554 -26.73 -21.09 -19.25
C GLU A 554 -26.79 -22.29 -20.21
N LEU A 555 -27.39 -22.11 -21.39
CA LEU A 555 -27.36 -23.06 -22.51
C LEU A 555 -26.66 -22.42 -23.70
N ARG A 556 -25.48 -22.92 -24.08
CA ARG A 556 -24.74 -22.46 -25.26
C ARG A 556 -24.97 -23.41 -26.43
N LYS A 557 -25.50 -22.89 -27.54
CA LYS A 557 -25.57 -23.59 -28.83
C LYS A 557 -24.78 -22.80 -29.86
N THR A 558 -23.83 -23.46 -30.52
CA THR A 558 -22.99 -22.86 -31.56
C THR A 558 -23.22 -23.59 -32.88
N SER A 559 -23.60 -22.87 -33.92
CA SER A 559 -23.60 -23.36 -35.30
C SER A 559 -22.61 -22.55 -36.11
N VAL A 560 -21.81 -23.23 -36.93
CA VAL A 560 -20.87 -22.60 -37.86
C VAL A 560 -21.46 -22.75 -39.26
N ALA A 561 -21.80 -21.63 -39.89
CA ALA A 561 -22.12 -21.63 -41.32
C ALA A 561 -20.81 -21.73 -42.12
N ARG A 562 -20.78 -22.61 -43.12
CA ARG A 562 -19.67 -22.71 -44.07
C ARG A 562 -20.03 -22.01 -45.37
#